data_AF-A0AA96KIV3-F1
#
_entry.id   AF-A0AA96KIV3-F1
#
_cell.length_a   1.000
_cell.length_b   1.000
_cell.length_c   1.000
_cell.angle_alpha   90.00
_cell.angle_beta   90.00
_cell.angle_gamma   90.00
#
_symmetry.space_group_name_H-M   'P 1'
#
loop_
_entity.id
_entity.type
_entity.pdbx_description
1 polymer ?
#
loop_
_entity_poly.entity_id
_entity_poly.type
_entity_poly.pdbx_seq_one_letter_code
_entity_poly.pdbx_strand_id
1 'polypeptide(L)'
;MGLIDFFIALVLVLMSIFPVPYIFLKKGRNKLFFVAACIGVGNLTAMLIGGTVMPIFLLLIKVVPQLAEYGYVDNIMFLLRGVDVVSEYWLVVLFPVISLVSPILVYRRYSIFHAISA
;
A
#
# COMPACT_ATOMS: atom_id res chain seq x y z
N MET A 1 -8.11 -6.93 -20.21
CA MET A 1 -7.01 -7.12 -19.24
C MET A 1 -5.87 -7.80 -19.96
N GLY A 2 -4.70 -7.19 -19.98
CA GLY A 2 -3.50 -7.79 -20.54
C GLY A 2 -3.03 -8.98 -19.69
N LEU A 3 -2.20 -9.83 -20.29
CA LEU A 3 -1.59 -10.98 -19.61
C LEU A 3 -0.76 -10.52 -18.40
N ILE A 4 -0.09 -9.37 -18.52
CA ILE A 4 0.70 -8.73 -17.44
C ILE A 4 -0.19 -8.31 -16.26
N ASP A 5 -1.33 -7.66 -16.53
CA ASP A 5 -2.26 -7.21 -15.48
C ASP A 5 -2.79 -8.38 -14.66
N PHE A 6 -3.04 -9.52 -15.34
CA PHE A 6 -3.46 -10.75 -14.68
C PHE A 6 -2.39 -11.29 -13.73
N PHE A 7 -1.12 -11.33 -14.16
CA PHE A 7 -0.01 -11.76 -13.31
C PHE A 7 0.19 -10.84 -12.11
N ILE A 8 0.13 -9.52 -12.30
CA ILE A 8 0.23 -8.55 -11.22
C ILE A 8 -0.91 -8.75 -10.21
N ALA A 9 -2.15 -8.87 -10.67
CA ALA A 9 -3.30 -9.11 -9.81
C ALA A 9 -3.16 -10.41 -9.02
N LEU A 10 -2.71 -11.50 -9.66
CA LEU A 10 -2.48 -12.78 -9.01
C LEU A 10 -1.43 -12.66 -7.89
N VAL A 11 -0.31 -11.99 -8.16
CA VAL A 11 0.75 -11.77 -7.16
C VAL A 11 0.23 -10.95 -5.98
N LEU A 12 -0.53 -9.89 -6.24
CA LEU A 12 -1.13 -9.07 -5.18
C LEU A 12 -2.10 -9.86 -4.31
N VAL A 13 -2.93 -10.71 -4.91
CA VAL A 13 -3.84 -11.60 -4.18
C VAL A 13 -3.05 -12.59 -3.31
N LEU A 14 -2.05 -13.26 -3.87
CA LEU A 14 -1.20 -14.19 -3.12
C LEU A 14 -0.49 -13.51 -1.93
N MET A 15 -0.03 -12.28 -2.13
CA MET A 15 0.58 -11.48 -1.06
C MET A 15 -0.42 -11.06 0.01
N SER A 16 -1.64 -10.68 -0.35
CA SER A 16 -2.67 -10.33 0.64
C SER A 16 -3.09 -11.49 1.55
N ILE A 17 -2.91 -12.73 1.09
CA ILE A 17 -3.19 -13.94 1.88
C ILE A 17 -2.06 -14.22 2.88
N PHE A 18 -0.86 -13.66 2.72
CA PHE A 18 0.33 -13.91 3.53
C PHE A 18 0.17 -13.86 5.08
N PRO A 19 -0.66 -12.97 5.67
CA PRO A 19 -0.88 -12.96 7.12
C PRO A 19 -1.40 -14.30 7.66
N VAL A 20 -2.15 -15.04 6.84
CA VAL A 20 -2.71 -16.35 7.20
C VAL A 20 -1.61 -17.40 7.37
N PRO A 21 -0.84 -17.82 6.35
CA PRO A 21 0.22 -18.79 6.54
C PRO A 21 1.24 -18.33 7.58
N TYR A 22 1.52 -17.03 7.68
CA TYR A 22 2.46 -16.50 8.67
C TYR A 22 2.07 -16.82 10.12
N ILE A 23 0.81 -16.58 10.54
CA ILE A 23 0.38 -16.86 11.92
C ILE A 23 0.31 -18.36 12.23
N PHE A 24 -0.02 -19.18 11.23
CA PHE A 24 -0.03 -20.63 11.36
C PHE A 24 1.41 -21.19 11.51
N LEU A 25 2.37 -20.70 10.73
CA LEU A 25 3.78 -21.06 10.85
C LEU A 25 4.36 -20.69 12.23
N LYS A 26 3.94 -19.53 12.76
CA LYS A 26 4.36 -19.06 14.09
C LYS A 26 3.58 -19.69 15.26
N LYS A 27 2.69 -20.66 14.99
CA LYS A 27 1.82 -21.30 15.99
C LYS A 27 1.11 -20.27 16.90
N GLY A 28 0.76 -19.12 16.35
CA GLY A 28 0.23 -17.99 17.11
C GLY A 28 -1.21 -18.19 17.57
N ARG A 29 -1.60 -17.46 18.61
CA ARG A 29 -2.96 -17.45 19.16
C ARG A 29 -3.83 -16.40 18.47
N ASN A 30 -5.14 -16.49 18.66
CA ASN A 30 -6.12 -15.49 18.18
C ASN A 30 -5.99 -15.17 16.67
N LYS A 31 -5.89 -16.22 15.83
CA LYS A 31 -5.60 -16.13 14.38
C LYS A 31 -6.53 -15.16 13.63
N LEU A 32 -7.83 -15.20 13.92
CA LEU A 32 -8.80 -14.28 13.30
C LEU A 32 -8.51 -12.82 13.68
N PHE A 33 -8.22 -12.56 14.95
CA PHE A 33 -7.88 -11.22 15.44
C PHE A 33 -6.56 -10.72 14.86
N PHE A 34 -5.58 -11.62 14.65
CA PHE A 34 -4.33 -11.30 13.98
C PHE A 34 -4.53 -10.87 12.52
N VAL A 35 -5.31 -11.64 11.75
CA VAL A 35 -5.62 -11.32 10.36
C VAL A 35 -6.39 -10.00 10.26
N ALA A 36 -7.40 -9.80 11.12
CA ALA A 36 -8.14 -8.54 11.20
C ALA A 36 -7.23 -7.35 11.54
N ALA A 37 -6.29 -7.52 12.46
CA ALA A 37 -5.31 -6.49 12.79
C ALA A 37 -4.39 -6.14 11.59
N CYS A 38 -3.94 -7.15 10.83
CA CYS A 38 -3.12 -6.91 9.64
C CYS A 38 -3.90 -6.16 8.55
N ILE A 39 -5.16 -6.53 8.31
CA ILE A 39 -6.05 -5.82 7.37
C ILE A 39 -6.27 -4.37 7.85
N GLY A 40 -6.53 -4.17 9.14
CA GLY A 40 -6.71 -2.84 9.73
C GLY A 40 -5.48 -1.96 9.56
N VAL A 41 -4.28 -2.48 9.82
CA VAL A 41 -3.01 -1.78 9.60
C VAL A 41 -2.84 -1.41 8.13
N GLY A 42 -3.18 -2.31 7.21
CA GLY A 42 -3.11 -2.03 5.78
C GLY A 42 -4.03 -0.90 5.35
N ASN A 43 -5.28 -0.93 5.77
CA ASN A 43 -6.25 0.14 5.48
C ASN A 43 -5.83 1.49 6.09
N LEU A 44 -5.35 1.51 7.34
CA LEU A 44 -4.85 2.73 7.97
C LEU A 44 -3.65 3.31 7.22
N THR A 45 -2.72 2.47 6.79
CA THR A 45 -1.54 2.91 6.04
C THR A 45 -1.94 3.45 4.67
N ALA A 46 -2.86 2.80 3.97
CA ALA A 46 -3.39 3.27 2.70
C ALA A 46 -4.11 4.63 2.85
N MET A 47 -4.90 4.80 3.91
CA MET A 47 -5.56 6.09 4.22
C MET A 47 -4.55 7.20 4.52
N LEU A 48 -3.52 6.92 5.33
CA LEU A 48 -2.47 7.89 5.63
C LEU A 48 -1.74 8.33 4.36
N ILE A 49 -1.37 7.38 3.51
CA ILE A 49 -0.66 7.68 2.26
C ILE A 49 -1.57 8.42 1.28
N GLY A 50 -2.82 7.97 1.10
CA GLY A 50 -3.81 8.68 0.30
C GLY A 50 -3.99 10.12 0.77
N GLY A 51 -4.04 10.35 2.08
CA GLY A 51 -4.06 11.68 2.69
C GLY A 51 -2.82 12.52 2.36
N THR A 52 -1.62 11.92 2.37
CA THR A 52 -0.38 12.63 2.01
C THR A 52 -0.24 12.93 0.52
N VAL A 53 -0.85 12.13 -0.36
CA VAL A 53 -0.82 12.32 -1.82
C VAL A 53 -1.93 13.28 -2.29
N MET A 54 -3.00 13.47 -1.50
CA MET A 54 -4.11 14.36 -1.83
C MET A 54 -3.69 15.80 -2.19
N PRO A 55 -2.76 16.48 -1.47
CA PRO A 55 -2.28 17.80 -1.86
C PRO A 55 -1.59 17.81 -3.24
N ILE A 56 -0.91 16.72 -3.60
CA ILE A 56 -0.25 16.58 -4.90
C ILE A 56 -1.30 16.53 -6.02
N PHE A 57 -2.40 15.79 -5.82
CA PHE A 57 -3.52 15.79 -6.76
C PHE A 57 -4.19 17.16 -6.89
N LEU A 58 -4.32 17.91 -5.79
CA LEU A 58 -4.88 19.27 -5.84
C LEU A 58 -3.98 20.22 -6.64
N LEU A 59 -2.66 20.12 -6.50
CA LEU A 59 -1.70 20.86 -7.32
C LEU A 59 -1.83 20.47 -8.80
N LEU A 60 -1.95 19.17 -9.12
CA LEU A 60 -2.17 18.72 -10.50
C LEU A 60 -3.46 19.27 -11.11
N ILE A 61 -4.57 19.28 -10.37
CA ILE A 61 -5.88 19.69 -10.91
C ILE A 61 -5.98 21.21 -11.05
N LYS A 62 -5.31 21.99 -10.19
CA LYS A 62 -5.47 23.46 -10.15
C LYS A 62 -4.28 24.23 -10.68
N VAL A 63 -3.05 23.85 -10.32
CA VAL A 63 -1.84 24.62 -10.64
C VAL A 63 -1.32 24.30 -12.03
N VAL A 64 -1.39 23.03 -12.45
CA VAL A 64 -0.88 22.61 -13.76
C VAL A 64 -1.66 23.23 -14.93
N PRO A 65 -3.00 23.26 -14.95
CA PRO A 65 -3.73 23.90 -16.04
C PRO A 65 -3.42 25.39 -16.15
N GLN A 66 -3.25 26.07 -15.00
CA GLN A 66 -2.87 27.48 -14.97
C GLN A 66 -1.45 27.68 -15.54
N LEU A 67 -0.49 26.86 -15.14
CA LEU A 67 0.87 26.90 -15.70
C LEU A 67 0.88 26.58 -17.20
N ALA A 68 -0.10 25.82 -17.69
CA ALA A 68 -0.29 25.57 -19.11
C ALA A 68 -0.82 26.76 -19.88
N GLU A 69 -1.76 27.50 -19.32
CA GLU A 69 -2.25 28.75 -19.90
C GLU A 69 -1.14 29.81 -20.00
N TYR A 70 -0.20 29.82 -19.05
CA TYR A 70 0.96 30.73 -19.07
C TYR A 70 2.14 30.25 -19.93
N GLY A 71 2.04 29.09 -20.59
CA GLY A 71 3.10 28.58 -21.48
C GLY A 71 4.33 27.99 -20.76
N TYR A 72 4.23 27.66 -19.47
CA TYR A 72 5.34 27.10 -18.68
C TYR A 72 5.31 25.56 -18.57
N VAL A 73 4.47 24.86 -19.34
CA VAL A 73 4.29 23.40 -19.24
C VAL A 73 5.59 22.65 -19.44
N ASP A 74 6.40 23.06 -20.41
CA ASP A 74 7.64 22.35 -20.76
C ASP A 74 8.65 22.37 -19.61
N ASN A 75 8.64 23.41 -18.78
CA ASN A 75 9.51 23.52 -17.59
C ASN A 75 9.06 22.62 -16.43
N ILE A 76 7.80 22.20 -16.41
CA ILE A 76 7.22 21.36 -15.35
C ILE A 76 6.91 19.93 -15.82
N MET A 77 7.16 19.62 -17.10
CA MET A 77 6.82 18.34 -17.72
C MET A 77 7.47 17.14 -17.01
N PHE A 78 8.70 17.30 -16.52
CA PHE A 78 9.38 16.28 -15.72
C PHE A 78 8.65 16.00 -14.40
N LEU A 79 8.18 17.07 -13.74
CA LEU A 79 7.46 16.98 -12.48
C LEU A 79 6.10 16.29 -12.68
N LEU A 80 5.40 16.62 -13.77
CA LEU A 80 4.14 15.98 -14.17
C LEU A 80 4.30 14.48 -14.37
N ARG A 81 5.30 14.06 -15.16
CA ARG A 81 5.59 12.63 -15.39
C ARG A 81 5.91 11.89 -14.09
N GLY A 82 6.63 12.53 -13.17
CA GLY A 82 6.92 11.95 -11.85
C GLY A 82 5.65 11.74 -11.02
N VAL A 83 4.74 12.70 -11.04
CA VAL A 83 3.46 12.57 -10.32
C VAL A 83 2.55 11.52 -10.96
N ASP A 84 2.50 11.45 -12.29
CA ASP A 84 1.71 10.44 -13.01
C ASP A 84 2.17 9.02 -12.63
N VAL A 85 3.48 8.75 -12.66
CA VAL A 85 4.06 7.46 -12.24
C VAL A 85 3.71 7.13 -10.79
N VAL A 86 3.84 8.10 -9.88
CA VAL A 86 3.48 7.89 -8.48
C VAL A 86 1.99 7.59 -8.37
N SER A 87 1.11 8.34 -9.05
CA SER A 87 -0.34 8.17 -9.02
C SER A 87 -0.81 6.81 -9.56
N GLU A 88 -0.08 6.25 -10.54
CA GLU A 88 -0.43 5.00 -11.21
C GLU A 88 0.08 3.78 -10.44
N TYR A 89 1.31 3.84 -9.91
CA TYR A 89 1.98 2.66 -9.35
C TYR A 89 2.08 2.63 -7.83
N TRP A 90 1.70 3.69 -7.10
CA TRP A 90 1.85 3.71 -5.63
C TRP A 90 1.14 2.53 -4.95
N LEU A 91 -0.07 2.15 -5.38
CA LEU A 91 -0.79 1.01 -4.83
C LEU A 91 -0.08 -0.31 -5.12
N VAL A 92 0.48 -0.46 -6.32
CA VAL A 92 1.19 -1.67 -6.77
C VAL A 92 2.44 -1.91 -5.93
N VAL A 93 3.14 -0.85 -5.51
CA VAL A 93 4.32 -0.95 -4.63
C VAL A 93 3.93 -1.07 -3.17
N LEU A 94 2.95 -0.29 -2.73
CA LEU A 94 2.58 -0.19 -1.33
C LEU A 94 1.97 -1.50 -0.81
N PHE A 95 1.10 -2.12 -1.61
CA PHE A 95 0.32 -3.27 -1.19
C PHE A 95 1.21 -4.49 -0.85
N PRO A 96 2.19 -4.90 -1.69
CA PRO A 96 3.20 -5.90 -1.34
C PRO A 96 3.95 -5.62 -0.04
N VAL A 97 4.42 -4.38 0.12
CA VAL A 97 5.24 -3.97 1.27
C VAL A 97 4.42 -4.10 2.55
N ILE A 98 3.20 -3.58 2.57
CA ILE A 98 2.30 -3.68 3.71
C ILE A 98 1.94 -5.13 4.00
N SER A 99 1.55 -5.91 3.00
CA SER A 99 1.10 -7.30 3.19
C SER A 99 2.21 -8.20 3.75
N LEU A 100 3.47 -7.95 3.41
CA LEU A 100 4.61 -8.71 3.93
C LEU A 100 5.12 -8.21 5.29
N VAL A 101 5.16 -6.88 5.48
CA VAL A 101 5.75 -6.27 6.68
C VAL A 101 4.76 -6.24 7.85
N SER A 102 3.47 -5.98 7.58
CA SER A 102 2.47 -5.84 8.64
C SER A 102 2.34 -7.08 9.52
N PRO A 103 2.35 -8.34 9.01
CA PRO A 103 2.23 -9.52 9.87
C PRO A 103 3.45 -9.68 10.78
N ILE A 104 4.64 -9.33 10.28
CA ILE A 104 5.89 -9.38 11.04
C ILE A 104 5.83 -8.37 12.20
N LEU A 105 5.45 -7.13 11.92
CA LEU A 105 5.38 -6.07 12.93
C LEU A 105 4.27 -6.32 13.95
N VAL A 106 3.08 -6.70 13.50
CA VAL A 106 1.93 -6.99 14.39
C VAL A 106 2.28 -8.16 15.31
N TYR A 107 2.87 -9.24 14.77
CA TYR A 107 3.25 -10.38 15.60
C TYR A 107 4.28 -9.98 16.64
N ARG A 108 5.37 -9.31 16.24
CA ARG A 108 6.45 -8.91 17.16
C ARG A 108 6.00 -7.94 18.25
N ARG A 109 5.05 -7.06 17.95
CA ARG A 109 4.63 -5.98 18.86
C ARG A 109 3.62 -6.44 19.91
N TYR A 110 2.76 -7.39 19.57
CA TYR A 110 1.61 -7.75 20.40
C TYR A 110 1.74 -9.18 20.94
N SER A 111 2.02 -9.28 22.25
CA SER A 111 2.17 -10.57 22.95
C SER A 111 0.92 -11.45 22.92
N ILE A 112 -0.26 -10.86 22.72
CA ILE A 112 -1.54 -11.57 22.58
C ILE A 112 -1.58 -12.57 21.40
N PHE A 113 -0.66 -12.45 20.45
CA PHE A 113 -0.53 -13.33 19.30
C PHE A 113 0.58 -14.37 19.44
N HIS A 114 1.47 -14.22 20.43
CA HIS A 114 2.54 -15.17 20.68
C HIS A 114 1.98 -16.50 21.21
N ALA A 115 2.71 -17.58 20.94
CA ALA A 115 2.41 -18.86 21.57
C ALA A 115 2.63 -18.74 23.09
N ILE A 116 1.81 -19.42 23.90
CA ILE A 116 2.11 -19.57 25.33
C ILE A 116 3.40 -20.38 25.39
N SER A 117 4.46 -19.82 25.99
CA SER A 117 5.59 -20.60 26.48
C SER A 117 5.04 -21.53 27.56
N ALA A 118 4.87 -22.81 27.20
CA ALA A 118 4.62 -23.87 28.17
C ALA A 118 5.88 -24.11 29.01
#